data_AF-A0A7V9Z9D9-F1
#
_entry.id   AF-A0A7V9Z9D9-F1
#
_cell.length_a   1.000
_cell.length_b   1.000
_cell.length_c   1.000
_cell.angle_alpha   90.00
_cell.angle_beta   90.00
_cell.angle_gamma   90.00
#
_symmetry.space_group_name_H-M   'P 1'
#
loop_
_entity.id
_entity.type
_entity.pdbx_description
1 polymer ?
#
loop_
_entity_poly.entity_id
_entity_poly.type
_entity_poly.pdbx_seq_one_letter_code
_entity_poly.pdbx_strand_id
1 'polypeptide(L)'
;MRRFILFAISSILLFSMFQVLSGWILTLMYTPNMSDAWSKNAGLPQEVVFGGSDFMPTLLVAIISATIAFFMSKRGVFFNYWCNR
;
A
#
# COMPACT_ATOMS: atom_id res chain seq x y z
N MET A 1 -5.19 21.95 14.45
CA MET A 1 -5.64 20.54 14.59
C MET A 1 -6.63 20.07 13.51
N ARG A 2 -7.78 20.72 13.28
CA ARG A 2 -8.77 20.28 12.26
C ARG A 2 -8.22 20.10 10.82
N ARG A 3 -7.37 21.02 10.37
CA ARG A 3 -6.79 20.98 9.00
C ARG A 3 -5.75 19.86 8.81
N PHE A 4 -5.08 19.46 9.90
CA PHE A 4 -4.14 18.35 9.88
C PHE A 4 -4.87 17.00 9.76
N ILE A 5 -6.01 16.87 10.42
CA ILE A 5 -6.87 15.68 10.33
C ILE A 5 -7.38 15.49 8.90
N LEU A 6 -7.79 16.58 8.22
CA LEU A 6 -8.22 16.51 6.82
C LEU A 6 -7.09 16.04 5.88
N PHE A 7 -5.87 16.51 6.10
CA PHE A 7 -4.69 16.07 5.35
C PHE A 7 -4.39 14.58 5.59
N ALA A 8 -4.39 14.14 6.86
CA ALA A 8 -4.16 12.74 7.20
C ALA A 8 -5.23 11.81 6.58
N ILE A 9 -6.51 12.19 6.65
CA ILE A 9 -7.61 11.43 6.04
C ILE A 9 -7.43 11.33 4.52
N SER A 10 -7.06 12.43 3.84
CA SER A 10 -6.83 12.40 2.39
C SER A 10 -5.67 11.47 1.99
N SER A 11 -4.61 11.42 2.81
CA SER A 11 -3.46 10.55 2.57
C SER A 11 -3.80 9.07 2.76
N ILE A 12 -4.59 8.73 3.80
CA ILE A 12 -5.06 7.36 4.04
C ILE A 12 -5.98 6.90 2.90
N LEU A 13 -6.90 7.77 2.47
CA LEU A 13 -7.81 7.46 1.37
C LEU A 13 -7.03 7.17 0.07
N LEU A 14 -6.06 8.03 -0.27
CA LEU A 14 -5.22 7.86 -1.45
C LEU A 14 -4.40 6.57 -1.39
N PHE A 15 -3.81 6.26 -0.23
CA PHE A 15 -3.06 5.02 -0.01
C PHE A 15 -3.94 3.78 -0.22
N SER A 16 -5.15 3.79 0.33
CA SER A 16 -6.10 2.67 0.18
C SER A 16 -6.46 2.44 -1.29
N MET A 17 -6.74 3.50 -2.05
CA MET A 17 -7.02 3.39 -3.48
C MET A 17 -5.83 2.80 -4.25
N PHE A 18 -4.60 3.24 -3.95
CA PHE A 18 -3.39 2.70 -4.55
C PHE A 18 -3.18 1.22 -4.23
N GLN A 19 -3.47 0.80 -2.99
CA GLN A 19 -3.31 -0.58 -2.57
C GLN A 19 -4.27 -1.52 -3.33
N VAL A 20 -5.54 -1.11 -3.49
CA VAL A 20 -6.54 -1.86 -4.27
C VAL A 20 -6.14 -1.93 -5.74
N LEU A 21 -5.72 -0.80 -6.32
CA LEU A 21 -5.30 -0.74 -7.72
C LEU A 21 -4.08 -1.63 -8.00
N SER A 22 -3.10 -1.61 -7.10
CA SER A 22 -1.92 -2.49 -7.18
C SER A 22 -2.31 -3.96 -7.10
N GLY A 23 -3.24 -4.34 -6.21
CA GLY A 23 -3.74 -5.71 -6.11
C GLY A 23 -4.49 -6.16 -7.36
N TRP A 24 -5.24 -5.25 -7.98
CA TRP A 24 -5.91 -5.50 -9.27
C TRP A 24 -4.92 -5.71 -10.40
N ILE A 25 -3.91 -4.85 -10.53
CA ILE A 25 -2.86 -5.00 -11.54
C ILE A 25 -2.14 -6.34 -11.39
N LEU A 26 -1.83 -6.74 -10.15
CA LEU A 26 -1.19 -8.02 -9.86
C LEU A 26 -2.07 -9.20 -10.31
N THR A 27 -3.38 -9.10 -10.08
CA THR A 27 -4.34 -10.14 -10.49
C THR A 27 -4.47 -10.22 -12.02
N LEU A 28 -4.44 -9.09 -12.71
CA LEU A 28 -4.47 -9.05 -14.19
C LEU A 28 -3.19 -9.60 -14.83
N MET A 29 -2.03 -9.37 -14.19
CA MET A 29 -0.74 -9.88 -14.67
C MET A 29 -0.47 -11.32 -14.23
N TYR A 30 -1.22 -11.84 -13.26
CA TYR A 30 -1.11 -13.22 -12.82
C TYR A 30 -1.79 -14.14 -13.81
N THR A 31 -1.01 -14.90 -14.59
CA THR A 31 -1.53 -15.99 -15.42
C THR A 31 -1.55 -17.27 -14.58
N PRO A 32 -2.72 -17.79 -14.16
CA PRO A 32 -2.78 -19.01 -13.37
C PRO A 32 -2.45 -20.21 -14.26
N ASN A 33 -1.20 -20.70 -14.20
CA ASN A 33 -0.84 -21.95 -14.87
C ASN A 33 -1.32 -23.15 -14.03
N MET A 34 -2.53 -23.62 -14.32
CA MET A 34 -3.18 -24.74 -13.61
C MET A 34 -2.37 -26.04 -13.71
N SER A 35 -1.67 -26.26 -14.81
CA SER A 35 -0.88 -27.49 -15.03
C SER A 35 0.37 -27.53 -14.13
N ASP A 36 1.07 -26.40 -14.02
CA ASP A 36 2.23 -26.28 -13.13
C ASP A 36 1.81 -26.31 -11.66
N ALA A 37 0.69 -25.64 -11.32
CA ALA A 37 0.14 -25.65 -9.96
C ALA A 37 -0.27 -27.04 -9.49
N TRP A 38 -0.88 -27.86 -10.37
CA TRP A 38 -1.27 -29.24 -10.07
C TRP A 38 -0.05 -30.15 -9.88
N SER A 39 0.96 -30.02 -10.74
CA SER A 39 2.19 -30.81 -10.66
C SER A 39 3.02 -30.46 -9.41
N LYS A 40 3.00 -29.19 -8.99
CA LYS A 40 3.60 -28.76 -7.72
C LYS A 40 2.80 -29.29 -6.51
N ASN A 41 1.47 -29.27 -6.55
CA ASN A 41 0.64 -29.72 -5.42
C ASN A 41 0.57 -31.23 -5.21
N ALA A 42 0.89 -32.05 -6.23
CA ALA A 42 0.80 -33.52 -6.12
C ALA A 42 1.74 -34.14 -5.05
N GLY A 43 2.72 -33.37 -4.55
CA GLY A 43 3.65 -33.82 -3.50
C GLY A 43 3.66 -32.98 -2.22
N LEU A 44 2.80 -31.96 -2.08
CA LEU A 44 2.76 -31.13 -0.87
C LEU A 44 1.73 -31.66 0.14
N PRO A 45 2.02 -31.62 1.46
CA PRO A 45 1.07 -31.97 2.50
C PRO A 45 -0.20 -31.11 2.39
N GLN A 46 -1.35 -31.70 2.75
CA GLN A 46 -2.70 -31.13 2.70
C GLN A 46 -2.91 -29.97 3.70
N GLU A 47 -1.84 -29.25 4.05
CA GLU A 47 -1.85 -28.12 4.95
C GLU A 47 -1.51 -26.88 4.15
N VAL A 48 -2.48 -25.98 3.99
CA VAL A 48 -2.28 -24.68 3.35
C VAL A 48 -1.41 -23.86 4.29
N VAL A 49 -0.11 -23.86 4.07
CA VAL A 49 0.78 -22.85 4.67
C VAL A 49 0.43 -21.54 3.99
N PHE A 50 -0.34 -20.69 4.67
CA PHE A 50 -0.50 -19.30 4.28
C PHE A 50 0.89 -18.68 4.24
N GLY A 51 1.44 -18.52 3.04
CA GLY A 51 2.74 -17.87 2.83
C GLY A 51 2.73 -16.54 3.58
N GLY A 52 3.72 -16.35 4.45
CA GLY A 52 3.79 -15.19 5.33
C GLY A 52 3.61 -13.92 4.52
N SER A 53 2.66 -13.07 4.91
CA SER A 53 2.47 -11.77 4.26
C SER A 53 3.77 -10.98 4.35
N ASP A 54 4.39 -10.67 3.22
CA ASP A 54 5.60 -9.86 3.17
C ASP A 54 5.28 -8.44 3.66
N PHE A 55 5.42 -8.23 4.97
CA PHE A 55 5.14 -6.98 5.65
C PHE A 55 6.17 -5.88 5.31
N MET A 56 7.36 -6.28 4.84
CA MET A 56 8.47 -5.38 4.52
C MET A 56 8.17 -4.33 3.45
N PRO A 57 7.65 -4.69 2.26
CA PRO A 57 7.30 -3.69 1.25
C PRO A 57 6.27 -2.68 1.77
N THR A 58 5.30 -3.11 2.58
CA THR A 58 4.30 -2.22 3.18
C THR A 58 4.93 -1.24 4.16
N LEU A 59 5.85 -1.71 5.01
CA LEU A 59 6.58 -0.88 5.97
C LEU A 59 7.43 0.19 5.26
N LEU A 60 8.12 -0.19 4.18
CA LEU A 60 8.96 0.72 3.39
C LEU A 60 8.14 1.86 2.78
N VAL A 61 6.99 1.54 2.19
CA VAL A 61 6.07 2.54 1.62
C VAL A 61 5.50 3.45 2.72
N ALA A 62 5.17 2.90 3.90
CA ALA A 62 4.70 3.70 5.02
C ALA A 62 5.74 4.72 5.50
N ILE A 63 7.01 4.32 5.60
CA ILE A 63 8.13 5.21 6.00
C ILE A 63 8.35 6.30 4.94
N ILE A 64 8.32 5.95 3.65
CA ILE A 64 8.45 6.92 2.55
C ILE A 64 7.30 7.93 2.60
N SER A 65 6.06 7.47 2.78
CA SER A 65 4.89 8.33 2.91
C SER A 65 5.01 9.28 4.11
N ALA A 66 5.42 8.78 5.28
CA ALA A 66 5.64 9.58 6.48
C ALA A 66 6.75 10.63 6.28
N THR A 67 7.81 10.27 5.56
CA THR A 67 8.92 11.17 5.24
C THR A 67 8.48 12.29 4.30
N ILE A 68 7.70 11.98 3.26
CA ILE A 68 7.14 12.97 2.32
C ILE A 68 6.19 13.91 3.05
N ALA A 69 5.31 13.38 3.91
CA ALA A 69 4.38 14.18 4.70
C ALA A 69 5.12 15.13 5.66
N PHE A 70 6.18 14.65 6.32
CA PHE A 70 7.02 15.48 7.19
C PHE A 70 7.75 16.57 6.39
N PHE A 71 8.26 16.25 5.20
CA PHE A 71 8.95 17.20 4.34
C PHE A 71 8.01 18.28 3.78
N MET A 72 6.80 17.89 3.35
CA MET A 72 5.74 18.83 2.96
C MET A 72 5.30 19.72 4.13
N SER A 73 5.22 19.17 5.34
CA SER A 73 4.92 19.93 6.55
C SER A 73 6.01 20.93 6.90
N LYS A 74 7.30 20.58 6.74
CA LYS A 74 8.44 21.47 7.03
C LYS A 74 8.65 22.56 5.98
N ARG A 75 8.33 22.31 4.70
CA ARG A 75 8.55 23.28 3.61
C ARG A 75 7.45 24.34 3.48
N GLY A 76 6.39 24.32 4.30
CA GLY A 76 5.44 25.45 4.41
C GLY A 76 4.63 25.79 3.15
N VAL A 77 4.73 25.01 2.06
CA VAL A 77 4.01 25.29 0.81
C VAL A 77 2.52 24.94 0.92
N PHE A 78 2.16 23.90 1.69
CA PHE A 78 0.75 23.55 1.90
C PHE A 78 0.12 24.25 3.12
N PHE A 79 0.92 24.56 4.14
CA PHE A 79 0.43 25.18 5.38
C PHE A 79 0.14 26.68 5.22
N ASN A 80 0.94 27.43 4.44
CA ASN A 80 0.72 28.88 4.25
C ASN A 80 -0.51 29.18 3.36
N TYR A 81 -0.78 28.38 2.33
CA TYR A 81 -1.93 28.62 1.44
C TYR A 81 -3.28 28.40 2.12
N TRP A 82 -3.34 27.54 3.13
CA TRP A 82 -4.57 27.33 3.90
C TRP A 82 -4.69 28.28 5.11
N CYS A 83 -3.59 28.78 5.69
CA CYS A 83 -3.65 29.68 6.84
C CYS A 83 -4.05 31.13 6.49
N ASN A 84 -3.92 31.53 5.22
CA ASN A 84 -4.32 32.87 4.73
C ASN A 84 -5.65 32.85 3.94
N ARG A 85 -6.53 31.88 4.22
CA ARG A 85 -7.93 31.85 3.74
C ARG A 85 -8.87 31.25 4.78
#